data_AF-A0A5J4ZBD6-F1
#
_entry.id   AF-A0A5J4ZBD6-F1
#
_cell.length_a   1.000
_cell.length_b   1.000
_cell.length_c   1.000
_cell.angle_alpha   90.00
_cell.angle_beta   90.00
_cell.angle_gamma   90.00
#
_symmetry.space_group_name_H-M   'P 1'
#
loop_
_entity.id
_entity.type
_entity.pdbx_description
1 polymer ?
#
loop_
_entity_poly.entity_id
_entity_poly.type
_entity_poly.pdbx_seq_one_letter_code
_entity_poly.pdbx_strand_id
1 'polypeptide(L)'
;MAEERKSAPPDAQLFGLLSSLLQQVEALTNQEEVELRAKIEALGLEVTKVPSKSTNDLDELEIAKELDKLSAKLDDVDEMISSAMAADPQVQSLLSSTADVWMPVITATSDERRNFKASIRDDDHNGKGKNSD
;
A
#
# COMPACT_ATOMS: atom_id res chain seq x y z
N MET A 1 15.52 -24.32 -20.65
CA MET A 1 15.09 -24.12 -19.26
C MET A 1 15.55 -22.73 -18.85
N ALA A 2 14.65 -21.75 -18.83
CA ALA A 2 14.94 -20.42 -18.33
C ALA A 2 14.24 -20.30 -16.98
N GLU A 3 15.00 -20.35 -15.89
CA GLU A 3 14.50 -19.93 -14.58
C GLU A 3 14.33 -18.41 -14.62
N GLU A 4 13.09 -17.99 -14.68
CA GLU A 4 12.68 -16.64 -14.34
C GLU A 4 13.05 -16.42 -12.87
N ARG A 5 14.14 -15.69 -12.62
CA ARG A 5 14.53 -15.25 -11.28
C ARG A 5 13.44 -14.32 -10.76
N LYS A 6 12.43 -14.90 -10.11
CA LYS A 6 11.37 -14.17 -9.43
C LYS A 6 12.02 -13.39 -8.28
N SER A 7 12.30 -12.11 -8.52
CA SER A 7 12.76 -11.21 -7.45
C SER A 7 11.73 -11.25 -6.33
N ALA A 8 12.19 -11.48 -5.10
CA ALA A 8 11.32 -11.43 -3.93
C ALA A 8 10.53 -10.10 -3.95
N PRO A 9 9.23 -10.11 -3.60
CA PRO A 9 8.44 -8.89 -3.56
C PRO A 9 9.19 -7.83 -2.72
N PRO A 10 9.17 -6.56 -3.14
CA PRO A 10 9.96 -5.50 -2.50
C PRO A 10 9.72 -5.43 -0.98
N ASP A 11 8.50 -5.72 -0.55
CA ASP A 11 8.12 -5.79 0.86
C ASP A 11 8.92 -6.85 1.62
N ALA A 12 9.10 -8.04 1.05
CA ALA A 12 9.89 -9.11 1.67
C ALA A 12 11.37 -8.72 1.85
N GLN A 13 11.91 -7.90 0.94
CA GLN A 13 13.28 -7.39 1.05
C GLN A 13 13.39 -6.35 2.17
N LEU A 14 12.41 -5.43 2.28
CA LEU A 14 12.35 -4.44 3.35
C LEU A 14 12.26 -5.09 4.74
N PHE A 15 11.32 -6.02 4.93
CA PHE A 15 11.14 -6.68 6.22
C PHE A 15 12.35 -7.56 6.58
N GLY A 16 12.99 -8.21 5.60
CA GLY A 16 14.27 -8.90 5.81
C GLY A 16 15.39 -7.96 6.29
N LEU A 17 15.50 -6.77 5.71
CA LEU A 17 16.47 -5.76 6.15
C LEU A 17 16.17 -5.29 7.59
N LEU A 18 14.93 -4.95 7.90
CA LEU A 18 14.52 -4.50 9.24
C LEU A 18 14.83 -5.56 10.30
N SER A 19 14.55 -6.84 10.03
CA SER A 19 14.92 -7.94 10.93
C SER A 19 16.44 -8.05 11.12
N SER A 20 17.24 -7.89 10.05
CA SER A 20 18.70 -7.96 10.13
C SER A 20 19.30 -6.80 10.94
N LEU A 21 18.77 -5.59 10.78
CA LEU A 21 19.18 -4.42 11.56
C LEU A 21 18.86 -4.60 13.04
N LEU A 22 17.66 -5.12 13.35
CA LEU A 22 17.26 -5.38 14.72
C LEU A 22 18.18 -6.40 15.39
N GLN A 23 18.50 -7.51 14.71
CA GLN A 23 19.45 -8.51 15.21
C GLN A 23 20.85 -7.92 15.47
N GLN A 24 21.31 -7.01 14.60
CA GLN A 24 22.60 -6.35 14.77
C GLN A 24 22.61 -5.41 15.99
N VAL A 25 21.53 -4.67 16.23
CA VAL A 25 21.39 -3.82 17.42
C VAL A 25 21.37 -4.68 18.68
N GLU A 26 20.57 -5.74 18.73
CA GLU A 26 20.51 -6.65 19.89
C GLU A 26 21.86 -7.29 20.21
N ALA A 27 22.67 -7.61 19.18
CA ALA A 27 24.02 -8.13 19.37
C ALA A 27 25.00 -7.07 19.92
N LEU A 28 24.84 -5.80 19.53
CA LEU A 28 25.69 -4.70 19.99
C LEU A 28 25.31 -4.22 21.39
N THR A 29 24.03 -4.24 21.73
CA THR A 29 23.51 -3.79 23.03
C THR A 29 23.43 -4.91 24.06
N ASN A 30 23.49 -6.17 23.61
CA ASN A 30 23.26 -7.36 24.41
C ASN A 30 21.91 -7.33 25.15
N GLN A 31 20.91 -6.69 24.53
CA GLN A 31 19.57 -6.52 25.05
C GLN A 31 18.56 -6.86 23.95
N GLU A 32 17.56 -7.67 24.31
CA GLU A 32 16.53 -8.11 23.37
C GLU A 32 15.44 -7.04 23.19
N GLU A 33 15.02 -6.81 21.94
CA GLU A 33 14.05 -5.79 21.56
C GLU A 33 12.72 -6.44 21.13
N VAL A 34 12.08 -7.12 22.09
CA VAL A 34 10.86 -7.92 21.86
C VAL A 34 9.71 -7.09 21.28
N GLU A 35 9.55 -5.84 21.73
CA GLU A 35 8.49 -4.95 21.22
C GLU A 35 8.74 -4.56 19.76
N LEU A 36 9.99 -4.26 19.39
CA LEU A 36 10.33 -3.93 18.00
C LEU A 36 10.16 -5.14 17.08
N ARG A 37 10.50 -6.35 17.55
CA ARG A 37 10.23 -7.59 16.81
C ARG A 37 8.74 -7.74 16.51
N ALA A 38 7.90 -7.57 17.53
CA ALA A 38 6.45 -7.66 17.39
C ALA A 38 5.89 -6.60 16.42
N LYS A 39 6.42 -5.37 16.45
CA LYS A 39 6.02 -4.31 15.51
C LYS A 39 6.42 -4.62 14.07
N ILE A 40 7.65 -5.12 13.85
CA ILE A 40 8.12 -5.51 12.51
C ILE A 40 7.25 -6.65 11.96
N GLU A 41 6.94 -7.65 12.77
CA GLU A 41 6.08 -8.78 12.39
C GLU A 41 4.66 -8.32 12.05
N ALA A 42 4.05 -7.51 12.91
CA ALA A 42 2.71 -6.97 12.68
C ALA A 42 2.62 -6.15 11.39
N LEU A 43 3.61 -5.28 11.15
CA LEU A 43 3.70 -4.50 9.91
C LEU A 43 3.92 -5.41 8.69
N GLY A 44 4.76 -6.44 8.81
CA GLY A 44 5.00 -7.42 7.76
C GLY A 44 3.71 -8.12 7.34
N LEU A 45 2.91 -8.54 8.32
CA LEU A 45 1.61 -9.17 8.06
C LEU A 45 0.64 -8.17 7.41
N GLU A 46 0.57 -6.93 7.89
CA GLU A 46 -0.34 -5.92 7.35
C GLU A 46 -0.06 -5.61 5.88
N VAL A 47 1.21 -5.43 5.49
CA VAL A 47 1.61 -5.11 4.11
C VAL A 47 1.27 -6.24 3.14
N THR A 48 1.28 -7.50 3.61
CA THR A 48 0.92 -8.65 2.76
C THR A 48 -0.58 -8.89 2.63
N LYS A 49 -1.43 -8.17 3.38
CA LYS A 49 -2.88 -8.32 3.27
C LYS A 49 -3.34 -7.82 1.90
N VAL A 50 -3.73 -8.77 1.06
CA VAL A 50 -4.49 -8.50 -0.15
C VAL A 50 -5.93 -8.98 0.06
N PRO A 51 -6.93 -8.27 -0.47
CA PRO A 51 -8.29 -8.78 -0.47
C PRO A 51 -8.33 -10.18 -1.10
N SER A 52 -8.91 -11.15 -0.40
CA SER A 52 -9.17 -12.47 -0.95
C SER A 52 -9.97 -12.33 -2.25
N LYS A 53 -9.61 -13.09 -3.29
CA LYS A 53 -10.42 -13.14 -4.51
C LYS A 53 -11.82 -13.62 -4.14
N SER A 54 -12.85 -12.90 -4.58
CA SER A 54 -14.23 -13.33 -4.43
C SER A 54 -14.43 -14.62 -5.22
N THR A 55 -14.64 -15.76 -4.53
CA THR A 55 -14.80 -17.07 -5.17
C THR A 55 -16.25 -17.39 -5.53
N ASN A 56 -17.18 -16.47 -5.32
CA ASN A 56 -18.60 -16.72 -5.49
C ASN A 56 -19.12 -15.97 -6.71
N ASP A 57 -19.65 -16.70 -7.67
CA ASP A 57 -20.59 -16.15 -8.65
C ASP A 57 -21.87 -15.80 -7.88
N LEU A 58 -22.05 -14.51 -7.59
CA LEU A 58 -23.20 -14.00 -6.86
C LEU A 58 -24.40 -13.87 -7.81
N ASP A 59 -25.58 -14.29 -7.35
CA ASP A 59 -26.84 -14.03 -8.05
C ASP A 59 -27.22 -12.53 -7.96
N GLU A 60 -28.05 -12.01 -8.86
CA GLU A 60 -28.41 -10.58 -8.93
C GLU A 60 -28.96 -10.04 -7.60
N LEU A 61 -29.74 -10.85 -6.88
CA LEU A 61 -30.30 -10.49 -5.58
C LEU A 61 -29.24 -10.43 -4.47
N GLU A 62 -28.22 -11.28 -4.56
CA GLU A 62 -27.07 -11.26 -3.64
C GLU A 62 -26.15 -10.08 -3.94
N ILE A 63 -25.97 -9.72 -5.22
CA ILE A 63 -25.26 -8.52 -5.63
C ILE A 63 -25.93 -7.28 -5.04
N ALA A 64 -27.25 -7.14 -5.18
CA ALA A 64 -27.98 -6.02 -4.60
C ALA A 64 -27.79 -5.92 -3.08
N LYS A 65 -27.86 -7.05 -2.37
CA LYS A 65 -27.64 -7.10 -0.92
C LYS A 65 -26.22 -6.71 -0.52
N GLU A 66 -25.20 -7.14 -1.26
CA GLU A 66 -23.82 -6.74 -0.99
C GLU A 66 -23.57 -5.27 -1.37
N LEU A 67 -24.26 -4.74 -2.38
CA LEU A 67 -24.25 -3.31 -2.70
C LEU A 67 -24.89 -2.47 -1.59
N ASP A 68 -26.04 -2.88 -1.05
CA ASP A 68 -26.69 -2.21 0.09
C ASP A 68 -25.77 -2.16 1.32
N LYS A 69 -25.14 -3.30 1.62
CA LYS A 69 -24.17 -3.42 2.70
C LYS A 69 -22.90 -2.60 2.45
N LEU A 70 -22.46 -2.49 1.20
CA LEU A 70 -21.33 -1.64 0.83
C LEU A 70 -21.69 -0.17 0.98
N SER A 71 -22.91 0.22 0.60
CA SER A 71 -23.43 1.58 0.81
C SER A 71 -23.43 1.96 2.28
N ALA A 72 -23.97 1.10 3.15
CA ALA A 72 -23.98 1.37 4.60
C ALA A 72 -22.55 1.53 5.17
N LYS A 73 -21.61 0.72 4.70
CA LYS A 73 -20.20 0.86 5.12
C LYS A 73 -19.55 2.15 4.62
N LEU A 74 -19.93 2.64 3.44
CA LEU A 74 -19.45 3.92 2.94
C LEU A 74 -20.00 5.08 3.77
N ASP A 75 -21.26 5.00 4.19
CA ASP A 75 -21.87 5.98 5.10
C ASP A 75 -21.13 6.02 6.45
N ASP A 76 -20.83 4.86 7.04
CA ASP A 76 -20.06 4.76 8.29
C ASP A 76 -18.65 5.38 8.15
N VAL A 77 -17.96 5.11 7.04
CA VAL A 77 -16.63 5.66 6.76
C VAL A 77 -16.67 7.17 6.56
N ASP A 78 -17.70 7.69 5.87
CA ASP A 78 -17.89 9.12 5.67
C ASP A 78 -18.12 9.85 7.01
N GLU A 79 -18.91 9.27 7.92
CA GLU A 79 -19.11 9.81 9.26
C GLU A 79 -17.79 9.83 10.05
N MET A 80 -17.03 8.74 10.01
CA MET A 80 -15.74 8.66 10.69
C MET A 80 -14.74 9.70 10.16
N ILE A 81 -14.66 9.87 8.84
CA ILE A 81 -13.78 10.85 8.20
C ILE A 81 -14.23 12.27 8.56
N SER A 82 -15.51 12.56 8.44
CA SER A 82 -16.08 13.88 8.78
C SER A 82 -15.81 14.24 10.24
N SER A 83 -15.98 13.29 11.17
CA SER A 83 -15.66 13.46 12.59
C SER A 83 -14.17 13.72 12.82
N ALA A 84 -13.29 12.96 12.17
CA ALA A 84 -11.84 13.12 12.28
C ALA A 84 -11.36 14.47 11.71
N MET A 85 -11.91 14.91 10.56
CA MET A 85 -11.62 16.20 9.95
C MET A 85 -12.11 17.38 10.81
N ALA A 86 -13.26 17.23 11.47
CA ALA A 86 -13.79 18.24 12.38
C ALA A 86 -12.98 18.33 13.68
N ALA A 87 -12.45 17.21 14.17
CA ALA A 87 -11.67 17.14 15.40
C ALA A 87 -10.23 17.67 15.22
N ASP A 88 -9.61 17.47 14.06
CA ASP A 88 -8.24 17.87 13.81
C ASP A 88 -8.01 18.44 12.38
N PRO A 89 -7.73 19.76 12.26
CA PRO A 89 -7.39 20.39 10.99
C PRO A 89 -6.15 19.81 10.28
N GLN A 90 -5.19 19.24 11.02
CA GLN A 90 -4.03 18.58 10.42
C GLN A 90 -4.43 17.29 9.71
N VAL A 91 -5.35 16.52 10.30
CA VAL A 91 -5.92 15.31 9.66
C VAL A 91 -6.66 15.69 8.39
N GLN A 92 -7.45 16.77 8.41
CA GLN A 92 -8.10 17.29 7.20
C GLN A 92 -7.10 17.62 6.09
N SER A 93 -6.03 18.37 6.41
CA SER A 93 -5.01 18.74 5.43
C SER A 93 -4.29 17.51 4.86
N LEU A 94 -3.97 16.53 5.73
CA LEU A 94 -3.33 15.28 5.33
C LEU A 94 -4.23 14.44 4.42
N LEU A 95 -5.50 14.25 4.78
CA LEU A 95 -6.45 13.48 3.97
C LEU A 95 -6.71 14.16 2.62
N SER A 96 -6.80 15.50 2.60
CA SER A 96 -6.99 16.27 1.37
C SER A 96 -5.80 16.13 0.43
N SER A 97 -4.57 16.34 0.93
CA SER A 97 -3.35 16.18 0.12
C SER A 97 -3.12 14.73 -0.33
N THR A 98 -3.52 13.76 0.48
CA THR A 98 -3.43 12.33 0.13
C THR A 98 -4.47 11.96 -0.93
N ALA A 99 -5.64 12.62 -0.95
CA ALA A 99 -6.65 12.40 -1.98
C ALA A 99 -6.14 12.74 -3.38
N ASP A 100 -5.32 13.80 -3.54
CA ASP A 100 -4.72 14.15 -4.84
C ASP A 100 -3.84 13.03 -5.41
N VAL A 101 -3.20 12.24 -4.53
CA VAL A 101 -2.34 11.11 -4.92
C VAL A 101 -3.17 9.87 -5.26
N TRP A 102 -4.18 9.56 -4.45
CA TRP A 102 -4.90 8.30 -4.56
C TRP A 102 -6.14 8.36 -5.45
N MET A 103 -6.80 9.51 -5.60
CA MET A 103 -7.98 9.64 -6.45
C MET A 103 -7.72 9.19 -7.89
N PRO A 104 -6.62 9.60 -8.57
CA PRO A 104 -6.31 9.10 -9.92
C PRO A 104 -6.11 7.59 -9.97
N VAL A 105 -5.56 6.99 -8.91
CA VAL A 105 -5.32 5.53 -8.84
C VAL A 105 -6.61 4.77 -8.60
N ILE A 106 -7.51 5.30 -7.76
CA ILE A 106 -8.76 4.63 -7.37
C ILE A 106 -9.80 4.75 -8.49
N THR A 107 -9.89 5.89 -9.16
CA THR A 107 -10.86 6.10 -10.25
C THR A 107 -10.35 5.61 -11.61
N ALA A 108 -9.06 5.26 -11.73
CA ALA A 108 -8.51 4.71 -12.96
C ALA A 108 -9.26 3.47 -13.43
N THR A 109 -9.58 3.46 -14.72
CA THR A 109 -10.05 2.32 -15.49
C THR A 109 -9.01 1.20 -15.53
N SER A 110 -9.43 0.00 -15.94
CA SER A 110 -8.53 -1.15 -16.06
C SER A 110 -7.34 -0.88 -17.01
N ASP A 111 -7.55 -0.09 -18.05
CA ASP A 111 -6.50 0.24 -19.03
C ASP A 111 -5.52 1.30 -18.49
N GLU A 112 -6.03 2.34 -17.81
CA GLU A 112 -5.19 3.33 -17.12
C GLU A 112 -4.33 2.67 -16.03
N ARG A 113 -4.88 1.69 -15.31
CA ARG A 113 -4.14 0.93 -14.29
C ARG A 113 -2.99 0.11 -14.84
N ARG A 114 -3.08 -0.37 -16.09
CA ARG A 114 -1.97 -1.08 -16.75
C ARG A 114 -0.79 -0.15 -17.04
N ASN A 115 -1.07 1.12 -17.33
CA ASN A 115 -0.04 2.12 -17.60
C ASN A 115 0.72 2.57 -16.33
N PHE A 116 0.12 2.49 -15.14
CA PHE A 116 0.84 2.75 -13.88
C PHE A 116 2.01 1.77 -13.66
N LYS A 117 1.92 0.54 -14.15
CA LYS A 117 3.04 -0.44 -14.08
C LYS A 117 4.15 -0.16 -15.09
N ALA A 118 3.85 0.51 -16.19
CA ALA A 118 4.82 0.79 -17.25
C ALA A 118 5.75 1.96 -16.88
N SER A 119 5.25 2.97 -16.18
CA SER A 119 6.02 4.18 -15.83
C SER A 119 7.21 3.93 -14.90
N ILE A 120 7.23 2.82 -14.15
CA ILE A 120 8.36 2.49 -13.23
C ILE A 120 9.65 2.15 -14.01
N ARG A 121 9.57 1.90 -15.33
CA ARG A 121 10.71 1.41 -16.11
C ARG A 121 11.44 2.46 -16.96
N ASP A 122 10.91 3.68 -17.09
CA ASP A 122 11.43 4.66 -18.06
C ASP A 122 12.09 5.91 -17.44
N ASP A 123 12.14 6.05 -16.12
CA ASP A 123 12.73 7.24 -15.47
C ASP A 123 14.26 7.12 -15.20
N ASP A 124 14.94 6.17 -15.84
CA ASP A 124 16.39 5.95 -15.66
C ASP A 124 17.28 6.58 -16.76
N HIS A 125 16.72 7.25 -17.78
CA HIS A 125 17.55 7.88 -18.82
C HIS A 125 16.97 9.17 -19.39
N ASN A 126 17.30 10.32 -18.77
CA ASN A 126 17.71 11.49 -19.55
C ASN A 126 18.52 12.53 -18.75
N GLY A 127 19.60 12.12 -18.11
CA GLY A 127 20.69 13.03 -17.70
C GLY A 127 21.69 13.26 -18.84
N LYS A 128 21.24 13.62 -20.06
CA LYS A 128 22.18 13.92 -21.15
C LYS A 128 22.61 15.39 -21.08
N GLY A 129 23.71 15.61 -20.38
CA GLY A 129 24.47 16.86 -20.44
C GLY A 129 24.75 17.25 -21.89
N LYS A 130 24.32 18.44 -22.26
CA LYS A 130 24.80 19.15 -23.45
C LYS A 130 25.81 20.18 -22.98
N ASN A 131 27.06 19.75 -22.86
CA ASN A 131 28.21 20.61 -23.08
C ASN A 131 28.44 20.66 -24.59
N SER A 132 28.32 21.85 -25.17
CA SER A 132 28.83 22.14 -26.50
C SER A 132 29.28 23.58 -26.51
N ASP A 133 30.59 23.72 -26.74
CA ASP A 133 31.41 24.87 -27.18
C ASP A 133 30.76 26.26 -27.20
#